data_AF-A0A2I0K037-F1
#
_entry.id   AF-A0A2I0K037-F1
#
_cell.length_a   1.000
_cell.length_b   1.000
_cell.length_c   1.000
_cell.angle_alpha   90.00
_cell.angle_beta   90.00
_cell.angle_gamma   90.00
#
_symmetry.space_group_name_H-M   'P 1'
#
loop_
_entity.id
_entity.type
_entity.pdbx_description
1 polymer ?
#
loop_
_entity_poly.entity_id
_entity_poly.type
_entity_poly.pdbx_seq_one_letter_code
_entity_poly.pdbx_strand_id
1 'polypeptide(L)'
;EYVSSFKSLHELRSKRYLAQDLQALGQVGLSIGILREALNSAAKKIPGEESWRLIIKEEIDGVSEALAKLERENEFVWHEKIPSSDELPLPQGSKIVSAIPYQPMRYERQLVFKI
;
A
#
# COMPACT_ATOMS: atom_id res chain seq x y z
N GLU A 1 2.21 11.96 -12.95
CA GLU A 1 0.96 11.50 -12.31
C GLU A 1 0.91 9.99 -12.10
N TYR A 2 1.15 9.16 -13.13
CA TYR A 2 1.15 7.69 -12.99
C TYR A 2 1.94 7.15 -11.78
N VAL A 3 3.24 7.46 -11.69
CA VAL A 3 4.12 6.93 -10.61
C VAL A 3 3.66 7.40 -9.22
N SER A 4 3.18 8.65 -9.10
CA SER A 4 2.67 9.19 -7.84
C SER A 4 1.33 8.56 -7.43
N SER A 5 0.44 8.29 -8.38
CA SER A 5 -0.84 7.60 -8.13
C SER A 5 -0.59 6.17 -7.67
N PHE A 6 0.30 5.46 -8.38
CA PHE A 6 0.68 4.09 -8.05
C PHE A 6 1.33 4.00 -6.67
N LYS A 7 2.25 4.93 -6.36
CA LYS A 7 2.84 5.05 -5.02
C LYS A 7 1.76 5.22 -3.94
N SER A 8 0.81 6.13 -4.16
CA SER A 8 -0.26 6.41 -3.19
C SER A 8 -1.18 5.20 -2.97
N LEU A 9 -1.52 4.48 -4.05
CA LEU A 9 -2.30 3.24 -3.99
C LEU A 9 -1.58 2.16 -3.18
N HIS A 10 -0.29 1.95 -3.43
CA HIS A 10 0.49 0.93 -2.73
C HIS A 10 0.79 1.31 -1.28
N GLU A 11 0.95 2.60 -0.96
CA GLU A 11 1.02 3.09 0.42
C GLU A 11 -0.28 2.77 1.18
N LEU A 12 -1.45 3.04 0.60
CA LEU A 12 -2.76 2.74 1.21
C LEU A 12 -2.92 1.24 1.46
N ARG A 13 -2.63 0.41 0.45
CA ARG A 13 -2.68 -1.05 0.58
C ARG A 13 -1.74 -1.59 1.64
N SER A 14 -0.50 -1.08 1.69
CA SER A 14 0.48 -1.47 2.69
C SER A 14 0.00 -1.18 4.11
N LYS A 15 -0.60 -0.01 4.34
CA LYS A 15 -1.17 0.35 5.64
C LYS A 15 -2.39 -0.51 5.99
N ARG A 16 -3.23 -0.84 5.01
CA ARG A 16 -4.36 -1.76 5.20
C ARG A 16 -3.89 -3.14 5.67
N TYR A 17 -2.89 -3.73 5.02
CA TYR A 17 -2.36 -5.03 5.43
C TYR A 17 -1.71 -4.97 6.82
N LEU A 18 -0.93 -3.92 7.11
CA LEU A 18 -0.35 -3.73 8.44
C LEU A 18 -1.43 -3.63 9.53
N ALA A 19 -2.53 -2.92 9.26
CA ALA A 19 -3.65 -2.83 10.18
C ALA A 19 -4.35 -4.18 10.40
N GLN A 20 -4.47 -5.01 9.36
CA GLN A 20 -5.01 -6.37 9.46
C GLN A 20 -4.11 -7.27 10.31
N ASP A 21 -2.79 -7.18 10.14
CA ASP A 21 -1.83 -7.93 10.95
C ASP A 21 -1.90 -7.51 12.43
N LEU A 22 -1.99 -6.20 12.70
CA LEU A 22 -2.16 -5.69 14.07
C LEU A 22 -3.49 -6.12 14.69
N GLN A 23 -4.57 -6.13 13.91
CA GLN A 23 -5.84 -6.66 14.36
C GLN A 23 -5.73 -8.15 14.73
N ALA A 24 -5.05 -8.95 13.92
CA ALA A 24 -4.82 -10.37 14.20
C ALA A 24 -3.98 -10.59 15.48
N LEU A 25 -3.11 -9.64 15.82
CA LEU A 25 -2.34 -9.61 17.06
C LEU A 25 -3.13 -9.05 18.26
N GLY A 26 -4.40 -8.68 18.08
CA GLY A 26 -5.24 -8.10 19.12
C GLY A 26 -4.84 -6.68 19.52
N GLN A 27 -4.17 -5.94 18.63
CA GLN A 27 -3.76 -4.54 18.82
C GLN A 27 -4.69 -3.63 18.01
N VAL A 28 -5.96 -3.56 18.41
CA VAL A 28 -6.98 -2.87 17.63
C VAL A 28 -6.79 -1.36 17.62
N GLY A 29 -6.39 -0.75 18.74
CA GLY A 29 -6.17 0.69 18.83
C GLY A 29 -5.12 1.16 17.81
N LEU A 30 -4.04 0.39 17.66
CA LEU A 30 -3.00 0.64 16.64
C LEU A 30 -3.54 0.44 15.22
N SER A 31 -4.31 -0.63 14.98
CA SER A 31 -4.96 -0.89 13.69
C SER A 31 -5.84 0.29 13.25
N ILE A 32 -6.71 0.79 14.15
CA ILE A 32 -7.57 1.95 13.91
C ILE A 32 -6.75 3.21 13.59
N GLY A 33 -5.69 3.46 14.37
CA GLY A 33 -4.81 4.60 14.16
C GLY A 33 -4.18 4.61 12.77
N ILE A 34 -3.67 3.46 12.32
CA ILE A 34 -3.07 3.30 10.98
C ILE A 34 -4.09 3.52 9.88
N LEU A 35 -5.30 2.96 9.99
CA LEU A 35 -6.33 3.13 8.96
C LEU A 35 -6.79 4.61 8.85
N ARG A 36 -6.94 5.31 9.99
CA ARG A 36 -7.25 6.76 9.99
C ARG A 36 -6.18 7.58 9.28
N GLU A 37 -4.91 7.32 9.61
CA GLU A 37 -3.78 8.01 8.99
C GLU A 37 -3.69 7.68 7.48
N ALA A 38 -3.93 6.43 7.11
CA ALA A 38 -3.96 5.99 5.72
C ALA A 38 -5.02 6.73 4.91
N LEU A 39 -6.26 6.80 5.40
CA LEU A 39 -7.35 7.52 4.74
C LEU A 39 -7.07 9.02 4.61
N ASN A 40 -6.59 9.65 5.68
CA ASN A 40 -6.20 11.07 5.65
C ASN A 40 -5.10 11.35 4.62
N SER A 41 -4.17 10.42 4.43
CA SER A 41 -3.10 10.55 3.43
C SER A 41 -3.61 10.30 2.00
N ALA A 42 -4.49 9.32 1.80
CA ALA A 42 -5.02 8.94 0.49
C ALA A 42 -5.99 9.98 -0.07
N ALA A 43 -6.84 10.57 0.78
CA ALA A 43 -7.79 11.62 0.39
C ALA A 43 -7.08 12.87 -0.18
N LYS A 44 -5.85 13.15 0.26
CA LYS A 44 -5.03 14.28 -0.23
C LYS A 44 -4.33 14.01 -1.57
N LYS A 45 -4.27 12.74 -2.01
CA LYS A 45 -3.47 12.31 -3.17
C LYS A 45 -4.31 11.72 -4.31
N ILE A 46 -5.59 12.13 -4.42
CA ILE A 46 -6.49 11.63 -5.45
C ILE A 46 -6.06 12.18 -6.82
N PRO A 47 -5.80 11.31 -7.83
CA PRO A 47 -5.36 11.76 -9.14
C PRO A 47 -6.47 12.37 -10.01
N GLY A 48 -6.02 13.16 -11.00
CA GLY A 48 -6.85 13.74 -12.05
C GLY A 48 -7.43 12.69 -13.01
N GLU A 49 -6.62 11.69 -13.36
CA GLU A 49 -6.97 10.64 -14.34
C GLU A 49 -8.07 9.70 -13.81
N GLU A 50 -9.12 9.49 -14.62
CA GLU A 50 -10.34 8.78 -14.21
C GLU A 50 -10.10 7.30 -13.88
N SER A 51 -9.27 6.62 -14.67
CA SER A 51 -8.90 5.21 -14.48
C SER A 51 -8.30 4.96 -13.09
N TRP A 52 -7.30 5.75 -12.71
CA TRP A 52 -6.64 5.65 -11.40
C TRP A 52 -7.50 6.16 -10.26
N ARG A 53 -8.33 7.19 -10.53
CA ARG A 53 -9.25 7.73 -9.54
C ARG A 53 -10.25 6.67 -9.09
N LEU A 54 -10.84 5.91 -10.02
CA LEU A 54 -11.81 4.86 -9.69
C LEU A 54 -11.17 3.78 -8.80
N ILE A 55 -9.98 3.30 -9.18
CA ILE A 55 -9.26 2.26 -8.42
C ILE A 55 -8.92 2.74 -7.01
N ILE A 56 -8.39 3.96 -6.88
CA ILE A 56 -8.04 4.51 -5.56
C ILE A 56 -9.29 4.76 -4.72
N LYS A 57 -10.39 5.20 -5.32
CA LYS A 57 -11.65 5.42 -4.61
C LYS A 57 -12.23 4.12 -4.08
N GLU A 58 -12.26 3.06 -4.88
CA GLU A 58 -12.69 1.73 -4.44
C GLU A 58 -11.86 1.23 -3.26
N GLU A 59 -10.54 1.43 -3.29
CA GLU A 59 -9.66 1.06 -2.18
C GLU A 59 -9.92 1.92 -0.93
N ILE A 60 -10.16 3.24 -1.09
CA ILE A 60 -10.53 4.14 0.00
C ILE A 60 -11.85 3.72 0.64
N ASP A 61 -12.85 3.38 -0.17
CA ASP A 61 -14.17 2.96 0.30
C ASP A 61 -14.04 1.67 1.12
N GLY A 62 -13.30 0.67 0.62
CA GLY A 62 -13.03 -0.56 1.35
C GLY A 62 -12.27 -0.37 2.66
N VAL A 63 -11.29 0.54 2.69
CA VAL A 63 -10.57 0.89 3.94
C VAL A 63 -11.48 1.65 4.91
N SER A 64 -12.37 2.51 4.41
CA SER A 64 -13.32 3.28 5.22
C SER A 64 -14.34 2.37 5.89
N GLU A 65 -14.87 1.38 5.16
CA GLU A 65 -15.78 0.37 5.72
C GLU A 65 -15.08 -0.47 6.81
N ALA A 66 -13.85 -0.89 6.57
CA ALA A 66 -13.06 -1.64 7.56
C ALA A 66 -12.82 -0.82 8.83
N LEU A 67 -12.44 0.46 8.68
CA LEU A 67 -12.26 1.37 9.80
C LEU A 67 -13.56 1.55 10.60
N ALA A 68 -14.68 1.82 9.94
CA ALA A 68 -15.97 2.02 10.60
C ALA A 68 -16.43 0.78 11.37
N LYS A 69 -16.10 -0.42 10.88
CA LYS A 69 -16.35 -1.66 11.60
C LYS A 69 -15.49 -1.74 12.87
N LEU A 70 -14.18 -1.50 12.75
CA LEU A 70 -13.25 -1.57 13.87
C LEU A 70 -13.53 -0.53 14.95
N GLU A 71 -13.88 0.69 14.57
CA GLU A 71 -14.23 1.74 15.54
C GLU A 71 -15.46 1.35 16.37
N ARG A 72 -16.49 0.79 15.73
CA ARG A 72 -17.69 0.30 16.42
C ARG A 72 -17.38 -0.88 17.34
N GLU A 73 -16.57 -1.82 16.89
CA GLU A 73 -16.13 -2.96 17.71
C GLU A 73 -15.24 -2.49 18.87
N ASN A 74 -14.40 -1.48 18.67
CA ASN A 74 -13.55 -0.91 19.72
C ASN A 74 -14.36 -0.12 20.76
N GLU A 75 -15.42 0.56 20.34
CA GLU A 75 -16.32 1.25 21.26
C GLU A 75 -17.08 0.28 22.17
N PHE A 76 -17.38 -0.93 21.71
CA PHE A 76 -18.25 -1.87 22.43
C PHE A 76 -17.52 -3.06 23.09
N VAL A 77 -16.43 -3.55 22.49
CA VAL A 77 -15.78 -4.81 22.87
C VAL A 77 -14.40 -4.58 23.50
N TRP A 78 -13.53 -3.84 22.83
CA TRP A 78 -12.11 -3.81 23.18
C TRP A 78 -11.71 -2.61 24.05
N HIS A 79 -12.31 -1.45 23.81
CA HIS A 79 -12.00 -0.18 24.50
C HIS A 79 -10.51 0.19 24.48
N GLU A 80 -9.79 -0.16 23.41
CA GLU A 80 -8.39 0.20 23.27
C GLU A 80 -8.22 1.69 22.98
N LYS A 81 -7.19 2.28 23.58
CA LYS A 81 -6.78 3.65 23.30
C LYS A 81 -6.20 3.71 21.88
N ILE A 82 -6.69 4.64 21.08
CA ILE A 82 -6.15 4.92 19.76
C ILE A 82 -4.89 5.81 19.94
N PRO A 83 -3.70 5.34 19.55
CA PRO A 83 -2.46 6.10 19.68
C PRO A 83 -2.42 7.27 18.69
N SER A 84 -1.56 8.23 18.99
CA SER A 84 -1.32 9.39 18.13
C SER A 84 -0.48 9.02 16.91
N SER A 85 -0.47 9.88 15.88
CA SER A 85 0.23 9.58 14.61
C SER A 85 1.73 9.29 14.78
N ASP A 86 2.38 9.90 15.77
CA ASP A 86 3.82 9.75 16.03
C ASP A 86 4.17 8.41 16.69
N GLU A 87 3.17 7.75 17.28
CA GLU A 87 3.30 6.46 17.97
C GLU A 87 2.96 5.27 17.04
N LEU A 88 2.52 5.53 15.81
CA LEU A 88 2.12 4.48 14.87
C LEU A 88 3.33 3.78 14.23
N PRO A 89 3.31 2.44 14.14
CA PRO A 89 4.35 1.72 13.44
C PRO A 89 4.28 2.00 11.94
N LEU A 90 5.45 2.19 11.33
CA LEU A 90 5.58 2.41 9.90
C LEU A 90 5.77 1.09 9.17
N PRO A 91 5.18 0.93 7.96
CA PRO A 91 5.47 -0.22 7.12
C PRO A 91 6.95 -0.29 6.75
N GLN A 92 7.54 -1.48 6.87
CA GLN A 92 8.91 -1.72 6.43
C GLN A 92 8.93 -2.29 5.01
N GLY A 93 9.76 -1.70 4.14
CA GLY A 93 9.91 -2.16 2.75
C GLY A 93 10.87 -3.34 2.65
N SER A 94 10.43 -4.43 2.02
CA SER A 94 11.28 -5.57 1.66
C SER A 94 11.54 -5.60 0.15
N LYS A 95 12.80 -5.78 -0.25
CA LYS A 95 13.17 -5.88 -1.68
C LYS A 95 12.92 -7.31 -2.16
N ILE A 96 11.86 -7.50 -2.93
CA ILE A 96 11.46 -8.82 -3.47
C ILE A 96 11.84 -9.03 -4.94
N VAL A 97 12.29 -7.99 -5.64
CA VAL A 97 12.66 -8.06 -7.06
C VAL A 97 14.10 -7.59 -7.27
N SER A 98 14.85 -8.35 -8.05
CA SER A 98 16.17 -7.98 -8.59
C SER A 98 16.12 -7.99 -10.11
N ALA A 99 16.84 -7.07 -10.75
CA ALA A 99 17.00 -7.10 -12.20
C ALA A 99 17.75 -8.37 -12.63
N ILE A 100 17.19 -9.11 -13.58
CA ILE A 100 17.87 -10.25 -14.19
C ILE A 100 18.82 -9.69 -15.25
N PRO A 101 20.15 -9.98 -15.18
CA PRO A 101 21.09 -9.50 -16.18
C PRO A 101 20.74 -10.06 -17.57
N TYR A 102 20.60 -9.16 -18.54
CA TYR A 102 20.40 -9.55 -19.93
C TYR A 102 21.72 -10.02 -20.54
N GLN A 103 21.75 -11.24 -21.06
CA GLN A 103 22.85 -11.76 -21.86
C GLN A 103 22.45 -11.80 -23.33
N PRO A 104 23.00 -10.92 -24.20
CA PRO A 104 22.69 -10.97 -25.62
C PRO A 104 23.30 -12.23 -26.24
N MET A 105 22.47 -13.06 -26.90
CA MET A 105 22.97 -14.10 -27.81
C MET A 105 23.43 -13.43 -29.10
N ARG A 106 24.68 -12.97 -29.15
CA ARG A 106 25.29 -12.55 -30.41
C ARG A 106 25.48 -13.79 -31.28
N TYR A 107 24.69 -13.92 -32.35
CA TYR A 107 25.03 -14.79 -33.47
C TYR A 107 26.23 -14.17 -34.19
N GLU A 108 27.44 -14.42 -33.69
CA GLU A 108 28.68 -14.11 -34.41
C GLU A 108 28.78 -15.08 -35.61
N ARG A 109 28.04 -14.79 -36.68
CA ARG A 109 28.38 -15.36 -37.98
C ARG A 109 29.69 -14.71 -38.41
N GLN A 110 30.78 -15.48 -38.41
CA GLN A 110 32.00 -15.06 -39.09
C GLN A 110 31.62 -14.70 -40.52
N LEU A 111 31.74 -13.42 -40.87
CA LEU A 111 31.58 -12.97 -42.24
C LEU A 111 32.79 -13.47 -43.02
N VAL A 112 32.64 -14.61 -43.70
CA VAL A 112 33.66 -15.11 -44.62
C VAL A 112 33.56 -14.28 -45.89
N PHE A 113 34.43 -13.29 -46.03
CA PHE A 113 34.63 -12.58 -47.29
C PHE A 113 35.47 -13.49 -48.20
N LYS A 114 34.89 -13.95 -49.32
CA LYS A 114 35.67 -14.54 -50.42
C LYS A 114 36.28 -13.39 -51.23
N ILE A 115 37.61 -13.38 -51.35
CA ILE A 115 38.37 -12.54 -52.29
C ILE A 115 38.27 -13.15 -53.69
#